data_AF-A0A9P9E356-F1
#
_entry.id   AF-A0A9P9E356-F1
#
_cell.length_a   1.000
_cell.length_b   1.000
_cell.length_c   1.000
_cell.angle_alpha   90.00
_cell.angle_beta   90.00
_cell.angle_gamma   90.00
#
_symmetry.space_group_name_H-M   'P 1'
#
loop_
_entity.id
_entity.type
_entity.pdbx_description
1 polymer ?
#
loop_
_entity_poly.entity_id
_entity_poly.type
_entity_poly.pdbx_seq_one_letter_code
_entity_poly.pdbx_strand_id
1 'polypeptide(L)'
;MPTPDQQLATRIPINSSTGPPTQYDKTRFFQEIRESFVSAMKLSNEEEKRSELDSIISFIILFIKDGSTQPPSESVQQKLDLIWHMVIEMAKALDKDDPFQEHLITLIIWTKELDSLHRALHMTEPTAAAWESYGFVNSLHASWEQLLSTGDLSQQCSLASFSAKALALGIYGDSVGPTALWCLREALETDDQAKTAALLPVTVAWISHCRHKLLTFSATKRLCEEQSKAQLQTPALLARKSGINEPGFSMERWLFWRRRLQELSHSSDSEVAEEAKKGFIIMINTGRELSFDAPGEVRFSERLQAAMFEELKRTGKDSVDSDDINIDVDWVD
;
A
#
# COMPACT_ATOMS: atom_id res chain seq x y z
N MET A 1 -25.08 -0.64 -41.14
CA MET A 1 -24.48 0.05 -39.98
C MET A 1 -23.97 -1.04 -39.05
N PRO A 2 -22.67 -1.08 -38.71
CA PRO A 2 -22.15 -2.09 -37.80
C PRO A 2 -22.49 -1.73 -36.35
N THR A 3 -22.64 -2.75 -35.52
CA THR A 3 -22.99 -2.66 -34.09
C THR A 3 -21.81 -2.21 -33.23
N PRO A 4 -22.05 -1.71 -31.99
CA PRO A 4 -21.05 -1.08 -31.13
C PRO A 4 -19.85 -1.97 -30.74
N ASP A 5 -20.00 -3.29 -30.82
CA ASP A 5 -18.96 -4.27 -30.42
C ASP A 5 -17.79 -4.41 -31.41
N GLN A 6 -17.81 -3.73 -32.56
CA GLN A 6 -16.77 -3.85 -33.59
C GLN A 6 -15.71 -2.72 -33.58
N GLN A 7 -15.79 -1.76 -32.64
CA GLN A 7 -14.91 -0.58 -32.68
C GLN A 7 -13.73 -0.59 -31.69
N LEU A 8 -13.61 -1.56 -30.76
CA LEU A 8 -12.46 -1.61 -29.85
C LEU A 8 -11.26 -2.44 -30.37
N ALA A 9 -11.41 -3.20 -31.46
CA ALA A 9 -10.38 -4.13 -31.94
C ALA A 9 -9.38 -3.57 -32.99
N THR A 10 -9.39 -2.26 -33.27
CA THR A 10 -8.67 -1.70 -34.45
C THR A 10 -7.44 -0.82 -34.14
N ARG A 11 -6.84 -0.90 -32.95
CA ARG A 11 -5.61 -0.14 -32.64
C ARG A 11 -4.40 -0.97 -32.24
N ILE A 12 -4.21 -2.15 -32.84
CA ILE A 12 -2.94 -2.88 -32.75
C ILE A 12 -2.52 -3.29 -34.17
N PRO A 13 -1.32 -2.93 -34.65
CA PRO A 13 -0.84 -3.42 -35.94
C PRO A 13 -0.52 -4.92 -35.80
N ILE A 14 -1.41 -5.76 -36.32
CA ILE A 14 -1.18 -7.21 -36.44
C ILE A 14 -0.21 -7.44 -37.60
N ASN A 15 1.08 -7.56 -37.30
CA ASN A 15 2.04 -8.11 -38.27
C ASN A 15 1.79 -9.62 -38.41
N SER A 16 1.30 -10.03 -39.57
CA SER A 16 1.07 -11.43 -39.94
C SER A 16 2.41 -12.16 -40.15
N SER A 17 2.93 -12.81 -39.11
CA SER A 17 3.99 -13.79 -39.22
C SER A 17 3.41 -15.18 -38.95
N THR A 18 3.34 -16.00 -39.99
CA THR A 18 2.85 -17.37 -39.97
C THR A 18 3.93 -18.31 -39.40
N GLY A 19 3.92 -18.46 -38.09
CA GLY A 19 4.67 -19.45 -37.31
C GLY A 19 4.25 -19.34 -35.84
N PRO A 20 4.38 -20.40 -35.01
CA PRO A 20 4.15 -20.25 -33.58
C PRO A 20 5.10 -19.15 -33.06
N PRO A 21 4.58 -18.11 -32.37
CA PRO A 21 5.38 -16.96 -31.97
C PRO A 21 6.57 -17.43 -31.13
N THR A 22 7.77 -16.96 -31.50
CA THR A 22 8.99 -17.30 -30.78
C THR A 22 8.92 -16.73 -29.35
N GLN A 23 9.71 -17.26 -28.41
CA GLN A 23 9.77 -16.72 -27.05
C GLN A 23 10.13 -15.22 -27.05
N TYR A 24 10.99 -14.82 -27.99
CA TYR A 24 11.35 -13.42 -28.25
C TYR A 24 10.15 -12.56 -28.68
N ASP A 25 9.29 -13.08 -29.57
CA ASP A 25 8.07 -12.39 -30.02
C ASP A 25 7.05 -12.21 -28.88
N LYS A 26 6.94 -13.19 -27.98
CA LYS A 26 6.05 -13.12 -26.81
C LYS A 26 6.53 -12.09 -25.79
N THR A 27 7.82 -12.09 -25.45
CA THR A 27 8.39 -11.11 -24.53
C THR A 27 8.23 -9.69 -25.07
N ARG A 28 8.46 -9.49 -26.37
CA ARG A 28 8.24 -8.21 -27.04
C ARG A 28 6.77 -7.77 -26.97
N PHE A 29 5.84 -8.69 -27.24
CA PHE A 29 4.40 -8.39 -27.16
C PHE A 29 3.97 -7.93 -25.77
N PHE A 30 4.40 -8.63 -24.70
CA PHE A 30 4.08 -8.22 -23.34
C PHE A 30 4.71 -6.86 -22.99
N GLN A 31 5.93 -6.58 -23.46
CA GLN A 31 6.56 -5.29 -23.28
C GLN A 31 5.79 -4.17 -24.00
N GLU A 32 5.34 -4.39 -25.23
CA GLU A 32 4.53 -3.43 -25.99
C GLU A 32 3.19 -3.15 -25.29
N ILE A 33 2.54 -4.17 -24.69
CA ILE A 33 1.33 -3.96 -23.88
C ILE A 33 1.64 -3.10 -22.65
N ARG A 34 2.71 -3.41 -21.90
CA ARG A 34 3.11 -2.61 -20.72
C ARG A 34 3.31 -1.15 -21.07
N GLU A 35 4.11 -0.89 -22.10
CA GLU A 35 4.41 0.47 -22.56
C GLU A 35 3.17 1.21 -23.05
N SER A 36 2.30 0.51 -23.80
CA SER A 36 1.02 1.08 -24.25
C SER A 36 0.10 1.42 -23.09
N PHE A 37 0.01 0.55 -22.08
CA PHE A 37 -0.84 0.74 -20.92
C PHE A 37 -0.36 1.92 -20.06
N VAL A 38 0.95 2.00 -19.77
CA VAL A 38 1.54 3.14 -19.04
C VAL A 38 1.36 4.45 -19.82
N SER A 39 1.55 4.43 -21.14
CA SER A 39 1.38 5.62 -21.98
C SER A 39 -0.07 6.10 -22.05
N ALA A 40 -1.03 5.18 -21.90
CA ALA A 40 -2.46 5.46 -21.90
C ALA A 40 -2.99 5.93 -20.54
N MET A 41 -2.22 5.75 -19.45
CA MET A 41 -2.61 6.21 -18.10
C MET A 41 -2.64 7.73 -17.98
N LYS A 42 -3.76 8.30 -18.39
CA LYS A 42 -4.19 9.64 -18.02
C LYS A 42 -5.59 9.51 -17.46
N LEU A 43 -5.68 9.14 -16.18
CA LEU A 43 -6.94 8.94 -15.47
C LEU A 43 -7.48 10.30 -15.03
N SER A 44 -8.16 11.01 -15.93
CA SER A 44 -8.70 12.35 -15.64
C SER A 44 -10.16 12.33 -15.21
N ASN A 45 -10.90 11.28 -15.58
CA ASN A 45 -12.30 11.12 -15.23
C ASN A 45 -12.68 9.67 -14.89
N GLU A 46 -13.87 9.50 -14.32
CA GLU A 46 -14.38 8.20 -13.87
C GLU A 46 -14.62 7.19 -15.01
N GLU A 47 -14.92 7.66 -16.23
CA GLU A 47 -15.16 6.78 -17.38
C GLU A 47 -13.86 6.14 -17.86
N GLU A 48 -12.77 6.91 -17.91
CA GLU A 48 -11.42 6.42 -18.20
C GLU A 48 -10.97 5.38 -17.16
N LYS A 49 -11.16 5.68 -15.87
CA LYS A 49 -10.83 4.73 -14.78
C LYS A 49 -11.60 3.42 -14.92
N ARG A 50 -12.89 3.47 -15.25
CA ARG A 50 -13.71 2.27 -15.48
C ARG A 50 -13.24 1.48 -16.69
N SER A 51 -12.97 2.16 -17.81
CA SER A 51 -12.48 1.52 -19.04
C SER A 51 -11.17 0.78 -18.80
N GLU A 52 -10.23 1.37 -18.07
CA GLU A 52 -8.97 0.70 -17.74
C GLU A 52 -9.18 -0.48 -16.79
N LEU A 53 -10.08 -0.34 -15.81
CA LEU A 53 -10.45 -1.45 -14.93
C LEU A 53 -11.04 -2.64 -15.70
N ASP A 54 -11.94 -2.39 -16.66
CA ASP A 54 -12.54 -3.42 -17.51
C ASP A 54 -11.49 -4.14 -18.38
N SER A 55 -10.47 -3.40 -18.84
CA SER A 55 -9.30 -3.96 -19.52
C SER A 55 -8.54 -4.92 -18.60
N ILE A 56 -8.20 -4.48 -17.38
CA ILE A 56 -7.51 -5.31 -16.38
C ILE A 56 -8.34 -6.57 -16.05
N ILE A 57 -9.66 -6.43 -15.83
CA ILE A 57 -10.56 -7.56 -15.57
C ILE A 57 -10.51 -8.58 -16.71
N SER A 58 -10.51 -8.12 -17.96
CA SER A 58 -10.43 -9.00 -19.13
C SER A 58 -9.12 -9.81 -19.15
N PHE A 59 -7.98 -9.16 -18.86
CA PHE A 59 -6.69 -9.86 -18.74
C PHE A 59 -6.65 -10.83 -17.56
N ILE A 60 -7.23 -10.45 -16.41
CA ILE A 60 -7.36 -11.32 -15.24
C ILE A 60 -8.12 -12.60 -15.60
N ILE A 61 -9.30 -12.47 -16.19
CA ILE A 61 -10.14 -13.63 -16.55
C ILE A 61 -9.41 -14.57 -17.51
N LEU A 62 -8.61 -14.04 -18.43
CA LEU A 62 -7.86 -14.84 -19.39
C LEU A 62 -6.66 -15.53 -18.74
N PHE A 63 -5.84 -14.78 -17.99
CA PHE A 63 -4.53 -15.26 -17.56
C PHE A 63 -4.54 -15.99 -16.22
N ILE A 64 -5.49 -15.70 -15.34
CA ILE A 64 -5.63 -16.46 -14.09
C ILE A 64 -6.05 -17.89 -14.39
N LYS A 65 -6.98 -18.10 -15.33
CA LYS A 65 -7.37 -19.46 -15.76
C LYS A 65 -6.20 -20.26 -16.30
N ASP A 66 -5.31 -19.62 -17.06
CA ASP A 66 -4.07 -20.24 -17.52
C ASP A 66 -3.16 -20.61 -16.35
N GLY A 67 -2.97 -19.71 -15.38
CA GLY A 67 -2.21 -19.96 -14.15
C GLY A 67 -2.81 -21.01 -13.23
N SER A 68 -4.14 -21.14 -13.22
CA SER A 68 -4.83 -22.18 -12.45
C SER A 68 -4.59 -23.57 -13.03
N THR A 69 -4.62 -23.70 -14.36
CA THR A 69 -4.67 -25.00 -15.05
C THR A 69 -3.32 -25.53 -15.50
N GLN A 70 -2.36 -24.65 -15.77
CA GLN A 70 -1.06 -25.03 -16.31
C GLN A 70 -0.02 -25.15 -15.20
N PRO A 71 0.99 -26.04 -15.35
CA PRO A 71 2.11 -26.07 -14.42
C PRO A 71 2.87 -24.72 -14.46
N PRO A 72 3.54 -24.33 -13.36
CA PRO A 72 4.36 -23.14 -13.32
C PRO A 72 5.35 -23.13 -14.49
N SER A 73 5.24 -22.11 -15.34
CA SER A 73 6.13 -21.91 -16.48
C SER A 73 6.44 -20.42 -16.63
N GLU A 74 7.57 -20.11 -17.26
CA GLU A 74 7.95 -18.72 -17.56
C GLU A 74 6.84 -17.97 -18.32
N SER A 75 6.15 -18.66 -19.24
CA SER A 75 5.08 -18.06 -20.04
C SER A 75 3.82 -17.73 -19.23
N VAL A 76 3.51 -18.54 -18.21
CA VAL A 76 2.41 -18.27 -17.27
C VAL A 76 2.82 -17.12 -16.35
N GLN A 77 4.06 -17.13 -15.86
CA GLN A 77 4.57 -16.07 -14.99
C GLN A 77 4.56 -14.70 -15.68
N GLN A 78 5.00 -14.61 -16.95
CA GLN A 78 4.95 -13.35 -17.71
C GLN A 78 3.54 -12.76 -17.82
N LYS A 79 2.52 -13.61 -17.94
CA LYS A 79 1.11 -13.19 -17.98
C LYS A 79 0.64 -12.67 -16.62
N LEU A 80 0.99 -13.36 -15.54
CA LEU A 80 0.68 -12.95 -14.17
C LEU A 80 1.38 -11.63 -13.82
N ASP A 81 2.66 -11.51 -14.16
CA ASP A 81 3.45 -10.29 -13.97
C ASP A 81 2.86 -9.10 -14.75
N LEU A 82 2.27 -9.34 -15.92
CA LEU A 82 1.55 -8.30 -16.67
C LEU A 82 0.32 -7.81 -15.89
N ILE A 83 -0.50 -8.71 -15.33
CA ILE A 83 -1.66 -8.31 -14.51
C ILE A 83 -1.22 -7.45 -13.33
N TRP A 84 -0.21 -7.91 -12.58
CA TRP A 84 0.25 -7.18 -11.40
C TRP A 84 0.85 -5.84 -11.75
N HIS A 85 1.63 -5.78 -12.83
CA HIS A 85 2.11 -4.51 -13.36
C HIS A 85 0.94 -3.57 -13.67
N MET A 86 -0.10 -4.04 -14.37
CA MET A 86 -1.24 -3.19 -14.71
C MET A 86 -1.98 -2.66 -13.47
N VAL A 87 -2.23 -3.52 -12.48
CA VAL A 87 -2.88 -3.13 -11.22
C VAL A 87 -2.03 -2.11 -10.46
N ILE A 88 -0.71 -2.31 -10.36
CA ILE A 88 0.20 -1.44 -9.62
C ILE A 88 0.39 -0.09 -10.33
N GLU A 89 0.53 -0.08 -11.64
CA GLU A 89 0.59 1.17 -12.41
C GLU A 89 -0.70 1.97 -12.25
N MET A 90 -1.87 1.31 -12.25
CA MET A 90 -3.14 2.00 -12.05
C MET A 90 -3.22 2.58 -10.64
N ALA A 91 -2.79 1.82 -9.62
CA ALA A 91 -2.73 2.29 -8.24
C ALA A 91 -1.82 3.52 -8.07
N LYS A 92 -0.70 3.60 -8.82
CA LYS A 92 0.20 4.77 -8.83
C LYS A 92 -0.41 5.99 -9.52
N ALA A 93 -1.22 5.78 -10.56
CA ALA A 93 -1.81 6.86 -11.35
C ALA A 93 -3.02 7.51 -10.68
N LEU A 94 -3.68 6.81 -9.75
CA LEU A 94 -4.75 7.34 -8.93
C LEU A 94 -4.20 8.27 -7.83
N ASP A 95 -5.03 9.18 -7.33
CA ASP A 95 -4.72 9.90 -6.09
C ASP A 95 -4.72 8.94 -4.89
N LYS A 96 -3.98 9.28 -3.83
CA LYS A 96 -3.85 8.44 -2.63
C LYS A 96 -5.19 8.23 -1.91
N ASP A 97 -6.07 9.22 -1.96
CA ASP A 97 -7.38 9.22 -1.32
C ASP A 97 -8.52 8.94 -2.33
N ASP A 98 -8.17 8.59 -3.57
CA ASP A 98 -9.15 8.25 -4.60
C ASP A 98 -9.95 6.99 -4.20
N PRO A 99 -11.30 7.04 -4.17
CA PRO A 99 -12.14 5.88 -3.92
C PRO A 99 -11.90 4.71 -4.90
N PHE A 100 -11.35 4.97 -6.08
CA PHE A 100 -10.99 3.91 -7.04
C PHE A 100 -9.87 2.99 -6.54
N GLN A 101 -9.06 3.43 -5.57
CA GLN A 101 -8.08 2.56 -4.90
C GLN A 101 -8.75 1.32 -4.29
N GLU A 102 -9.95 1.47 -3.73
CA GLU A 102 -10.71 0.37 -3.11
C GLU A 102 -11.26 -0.62 -4.16
N HIS A 103 -11.55 -0.13 -5.37
CA HIS A 103 -11.97 -0.98 -6.47
C HIS A 103 -10.83 -1.89 -6.94
N LEU A 104 -9.59 -1.38 -6.99
CA LEU A 104 -8.40 -2.20 -7.29
C LEU A 104 -8.16 -3.27 -6.23
N ILE A 105 -8.34 -2.91 -4.95
CA ILE A 105 -8.22 -3.84 -3.83
C ILE A 105 -9.28 -4.95 -3.92
N THR A 106 -10.53 -4.58 -4.21
CA THR A 106 -11.62 -5.51 -4.42
C THR A 106 -11.36 -6.40 -5.63
N LEU A 107 -10.78 -5.87 -6.70
CA LEU A 107 -10.38 -6.64 -7.86
C LEU A 107 -9.36 -7.73 -7.51
N ILE A 108 -8.36 -7.44 -6.67
CA ILE A 108 -7.39 -8.46 -6.25
C ILE A 108 -8.07 -9.56 -5.43
N ILE A 109 -8.94 -9.18 -4.49
CA ILE A 109 -9.69 -10.15 -3.67
C ILE A 109 -10.57 -11.03 -4.55
N TRP A 110 -11.32 -10.41 -5.47
CA TRP A 110 -12.14 -11.11 -6.45
C TRP A 110 -11.30 -12.04 -7.32
N THR A 111 -10.10 -11.62 -7.70
CA THR A 111 -9.18 -12.45 -8.52
C THR A 111 -8.71 -13.69 -7.76
N LYS A 112 -8.40 -13.54 -6.47
CA LYS A 112 -8.05 -14.66 -5.58
C LYS A 112 -9.21 -15.65 -5.46
N GLU A 113 -10.43 -15.13 -5.30
CA GLU A 113 -11.64 -15.96 -5.20
C GLU A 113 -11.97 -16.64 -6.53
N LEU A 114 -11.79 -15.94 -7.66
CA LEU A 114 -11.95 -16.50 -9.00
C LEU A 114 -11.00 -17.68 -9.22
N ASP A 115 -9.72 -17.54 -8.86
CA ASP A 115 -8.73 -18.64 -8.93
C ASP A 115 -9.18 -19.83 -8.08
N SER A 116 -9.56 -19.59 -6.83
CA SER A 116 -10.05 -20.61 -5.89
C SER A 116 -11.25 -21.39 -6.45
N LEU A 117 -12.28 -20.67 -6.92
CA LEU A 117 -13.49 -21.26 -7.51
C LEU A 117 -13.18 -22.02 -8.80
N HIS A 118 -12.35 -21.45 -9.67
CA HIS A 118 -11.94 -22.12 -10.90
C HIS A 118 -11.20 -23.43 -10.62
N ARG A 119 -10.28 -23.43 -9.64
CA ARG A 119 -9.57 -24.65 -9.22
C ARG A 119 -10.54 -25.70 -8.67
N ALA A 120 -11.49 -25.29 -7.82
CA ALA A 120 -12.48 -26.21 -7.24
C ALA A 120 -13.39 -26.88 -8.30
N LEU A 121 -13.69 -26.19 -9.40
CA LEU A 121 -14.54 -26.73 -10.47
C LEU A 121 -13.79 -27.61 -11.48
N HIS A 122 -12.50 -27.34 -11.72
CA HIS A 122 -11.78 -27.91 -12.86
C HIS A 122 -10.59 -28.78 -12.48
N MET A 123 -10.15 -28.81 -11.22
CA MET A 123 -8.98 -29.59 -10.80
C MET A 123 -9.39 -30.78 -9.93
N THR A 124 -9.03 -31.97 -10.38
CA THR A 124 -9.23 -33.24 -9.65
C THR A 124 -8.08 -33.56 -8.70
N GLU A 125 -6.91 -32.95 -8.90
CA GLU A 125 -5.74 -33.07 -8.04
C GLU A 125 -5.32 -31.68 -7.53
N PRO A 126 -4.95 -31.54 -6.26
CA PRO A 126 -4.50 -30.26 -5.72
C PRO A 126 -3.18 -29.85 -6.40
N THR A 127 -3.25 -28.85 -7.27
CA THR A 127 -2.06 -28.17 -7.77
C THR A 127 -1.28 -27.50 -6.65
N ALA A 128 0.04 -27.62 -6.71
CA ALA A 128 0.97 -27.11 -5.71
C ALA A 128 1.13 -25.58 -5.68
N ALA A 129 0.63 -24.85 -6.68
CA ALA A 129 0.81 -23.41 -6.77
C ALA A 129 -0.19 -22.68 -5.86
N ALA A 130 0.27 -22.28 -4.68
CA ALA A 130 -0.47 -21.39 -3.79
C ALA A 130 -0.63 -19.99 -4.42
N TRP A 131 -1.68 -19.25 -4.08
CA TRP A 131 -1.93 -17.88 -4.57
C TRP A 131 -0.72 -16.96 -4.40
N GLU A 132 0.06 -17.17 -3.32
CA GLU A 132 1.29 -16.46 -3.00
C GLU A 132 2.37 -16.64 -4.08
N SER A 133 2.34 -17.74 -4.84
CA SER A 133 3.27 -18.02 -5.94
C SER A 133 3.01 -17.19 -7.18
N TYR A 134 1.89 -16.46 -7.27
CA TYR A 134 1.57 -15.65 -8.45
C TYR A 134 2.44 -14.39 -8.57
N GLY A 135 3.26 -14.06 -7.58
CA GLY A 135 4.31 -13.06 -7.71
C GLY A 135 3.87 -11.61 -7.52
N PHE A 136 2.65 -11.36 -7.04
CA PHE A 136 2.18 -9.99 -6.76
C PHE A 136 3.09 -9.25 -5.79
N VAL A 137 3.47 -9.87 -4.68
CA VAL A 137 4.35 -9.25 -3.67
C VAL A 137 5.71 -8.87 -4.28
N ASN A 138 6.27 -9.75 -5.12
CA ASN A 138 7.51 -9.46 -5.84
C ASN A 138 7.36 -8.28 -6.81
N SER A 139 6.24 -8.23 -7.55
CA SER A 139 5.92 -7.13 -8.47
C SER A 139 5.74 -5.80 -7.72
N LEU A 140 5.11 -5.85 -6.54
CA LEU A 140 4.91 -4.70 -5.66
C LEU A 140 6.25 -4.18 -5.13
N HIS A 141 7.13 -5.07 -4.66
CA HIS A 141 8.48 -4.69 -4.20
C HIS A 141 9.31 -4.09 -5.34
N ALA A 142 9.32 -4.70 -6.52
CA ALA A 142 10.05 -4.18 -7.67
C ALA A 142 9.55 -2.78 -8.07
N SER A 143 8.22 -2.57 -7.99
CA SER A 143 7.63 -1.26 -8.25
C SER A 143 8.04 -0.22 -7.21
N TRP A 144 8.13 -0.60 -5.93
CA TRP A 144 8.67 0.27 -4.87
C TRP A 144 10.12 0.66 -5.14
N GLU A 145 11.00 -0.29 -5.49
CA GLU A 145 12.41 -0.02 -5.79
C GLU A 145 12.58 0.96 -6.96
N GLN A 146 11.79 0.77 -8.02
CA GLN A 146 11.77 1.67 -9.16
C GLN A 146 11.27 3.06 -8.77
N LEU A 147 10.19 3.13 -8.00
CA LEU A 147 9.53 4.38 -7.64
C LEU A 147 10.38 5.23 -6.68
N LEU A 148 11.12 4.60 -5.78
CA LEU A 148 12.09 5.29 -4.92
C LEU A 148 13.26 5.87 -5.73
N SER A 149 13.58 5.28 -6.88
CA SER A 149 14.69 5.72 -7.73
C SER A 149 14.29 6.80 -8.74
N THR A 150 13.04 6.79 -9.22
CA THR A 150 12.61 7.56 -10.40
C THR A 150 11.26 8.25 -10.27
N GLY A 151 10.49 7.94 -9.24
CA GLY A 151 9.12 8.41 -9.07
C GLY A 151 9.00 9.76 -8.38
N ASP A 152 7.81 10.37 -8.51
CA ASP A 152 7.43 11.53 -7.73
C ASP A 152 6.75 11.14 -6.40
N LEU A 153 6.61 12.12 -5.50
CA LEU A 153 6.03 11.93 -4.18
C LEU A 153 4.54 11.53 -4.24
N SER A 154 3.79 12.03 -5.23
CA SER A 154 2.37 11.71 -5.37
C SER A 154 2.19 10.23 -5.64
N GLN A 155 2.94 9.68 -6.59
CA GLN A 155 2.93 8.25 -6.90
C GLN A 155 3.38 7.41 -5.71
N GLN A 156 4.36 7.86 -4.93
CA GLN A 156 4.80 7.17 -3.71
C GLN A 156 3.70 7.11 -2.66
N CYS A 157 2.97 8.22 -2.45
CA CYS A 157 1.82 8.25 -1.56
C CYS A 157 0.67 7.36 -2.05
N SER A 158 0.38 7.38 -3.35
CA SER A 158 -0.66 6.52 -3.93
C SER A 158 -0.33 5.04 -3.80
N LEU A 159 0.92 4.65 -4.08
CA LEU A 159 1.37 3.28 -3.91
C LEU A 159 1.40 2.87 -2.43
N ALA A 160 1.74 3.77 -1.51
CA ALA A 160 1.64 3.53 -0.06
C ALA A 160 0.19 3.29 0.37
N SER A 161 -0.74 4.14 -0.07
CA SER A 161 -2.17 3.97 0.22
C SER A 161 -2.68 2.61 -0.25
N PHE A 162 -2.40 2.25 -1.50
CA PHE A 162 -2.75 0.94 -2.06
C PHE A 162 -2.12 -0.23 -1.29
N SER A 163 -0.80 -0.17 -1.05
CA SER A 163 -0.07 -1.24 -0.37
C SER A 163 -0.53 -1.41 1.08
N ALA A 164 -0.83 -0.29 1.76
CA ALA A 164 -1.35 -0.28 3.13
C ALA A 164 -2.74 -0.90 3.22
N LYS A 165 -3.65 -0.56 2.29
CA LYS A 165 -4.98 -1.19 2.19
C LYS A 165 -4.85 -2.70 1.94
N ALA A 166 -3.96 -3.12 1.04
CA ALA A 166 -3.71 -4.54 0.77
C ALA A 166 -3.18 -5.29 2.01
N LEU A 167 -2.28 -4.67 2.78
CA LEU A 167 -1.75 -5.21 4.03
C LEU A 167 -2.81 -5.28 5.13
N ALA A 168 -3.64 -4.24 5.27
CA ALA A 168 -4.72 -4.17 6.25
C ALA A 168 -5.74 -5.31 6.05
N LEU A 169 -6.07 -5.62 4.80
CA LEU A 169 -6.99 -6.70 4.44
C LEU A 169 -6.34 -8.09 4.39
N GLY A 170 -5.01 -8.18 4.54
CA GLY A 170 -4.30 -9.46 4.59
C GLY A 170 -4.31 -10.25 3.27
N ILE A 171 -4.42 -9.57 2.12
CA ILE A 171 -4.58 -10.20 0.79
C ILE A 171 -3.45 -11.21 0.50
N TYR A 172 -2.22 -10.88 0.94
CA TYR A 172 -1.01 -11.70 0.83
C TYR A 172 -0.35 -11.93 2.20
N GLY A 173 -1.18 -12.09 3.24
CA GLY A 173 -0.70 -12.23 4.61
C GLY A 173 0.10 -11.02 5.04
N ASP A 174 1.34 -11.24 5.44
CA ASP A 174 2.17 -10.23 6.11
C ASP A 174 3.42 -9.88 5.32
N SER A 175 3.54 -10.40 4.09
CA SER A 175 4.68 -10.20 3.20
C SER A 175 4.84 -8.76 2.71
N VAL A 176 3.81 -7.92 2.85
CA VAL A 176 3.85 -6.48 2.55
C VAL A 176 4.38 -5.67 3.75
N GLY A 177 4.33 -6.24 4.96
CA GLY A 177 4.81 -5.61 6.20
C GLY A 177 6.26 -5.09 6.18
N PRO A 178 7.24 -5.79 5.56
CA PRO A 178 8.62 -5.30 5.46
C PRO A 178 8.74 -3.93 4.79
N THR A 179 7.92 -3.65 3.76
CA THR A 179 7.93 -2.35 3.06
C THR A 179 7.44 -1.23 3.98
N ALA A 180 6.36 -1.48 4.73
CA ALA A 180 5.86 -0.52 5.71
C ALA A 180 6.90 -0.23 6.81
N LEU A 181 7.53 -1.29 7.33
CA LEU A 181 8.60 -1.17 8.34
C LEU A 181 9.77 -0.35 7.82
N TRP A 182 10.18 -0.57 6.57
CA TRP A 182 11.25 0.19 5.93
C TRP A 182 10.91 1.67 5.81
N CYS A 183 9.69 2.01 5.38
CA CYS A 183 9.24 3.41 5.28
C CYS A 183 9.27 4.11 6.64
N LEU A 184 8.66 3.48 7.66
CA LEU A 184 8.66 3.98 9.05
C LEU A 184 10.08 4.20 9.58
N ARG A 185 10.97 3.22 9.35
CA ARG A 185 12.37 3.28 9.79
C ARG A 185 13.12 4.42 9.12
N GLU A 186 13.05 4.54 7.79
CA GLU A 186 13.77 5.58 7.06
C GLU A 186 13.26 6.99 7.38
N ALA A 187 11.94 7.16 7.53
CA ALA A 187 11.34 8.45 7.81
C ALA A 187 11.52 8.90 9.27
N LEU A 188 11.38 7.99 10.24
CA LEU A 188 11.24 8.35 11.66
C LEU A 188 12.45 7.99 12.52
N GLU A 189 13.31 7.05 12.11
CA GLU A 189 14.44 6.59 12.92
C GLU A 189 15.81 7.11 12.46
N THR A 190 15.84 7.95 11.43
CA THR A 190 17.06 8.57 10.90
C THR A 190 17.14 10.04 11.28
N ASP A 191 18.35 10.60 11.35
CA ASP A 191 18.60 12.02 11.59
C ASP A 191 18.64 12.86 10.30
N ASP A 192 18.43 12.23 9.16
CA ASP A 192 18.39 12.85 7.84
C ASP A 192 17.07 13.60 7.62
N GLN A 193 17.09 14.91 7.87
CA GLN A 193 15.89 15.76 7.76
C GLN A 193 15.30 15.77 6.35
N ALA A 194 16.14 15.70 5.31
CA ALA A 194 15.66 15.71 3.93
C ALA A 194 14.91 14.41 3.62
N LYS A 195 15.45 13.28 4.08
CA LYS A 195 14.79 11.98 3.94
C LYS A 195 13.52 11.89 4.80
N THR A 196 13.55 12.39 6.02
CA THR A 196 12.36 12.49 6.88
C THR A 196 11.26 13.28 6.17
N ALA A 197 11.55 14.49 5.67
CA ALA A 197 10.56 15.31 4.98
C ALA A 197 10.01 14.61 3.73
N ALA A 198 10.87 13.97 2.93
CA ALA A 198 10.46 13.28 1.70
C ALA A 198 9.57 12.04 1.96
N LEU A 199 9.86 11.25 3.00
CA LEU A 199 9.15 9.99 3.27
C LEU A 199 8.05 10.10 4.32
N LEU A 200 7.89 11.26 4.98
CA LEU A 200 6.86 11.46 5.99
C LEU A 200 5.44 11.27 5.41
N PRO A 201 5.06 11.87 4.26
CA PRO A 201 3.73 11.66 3.69
C PRO A 201 3.45 10.19 3.32
N VAL A 202 4.49 9.49 2.84
CA VAL A 202 4.43 8.05 2.53
C VAL A 202 4.18 7.23 3.80
N THR A 203 4.91 7.54 4.87
CA THR A 203 4.77 6.92 6.18
C THR A 203 3.40 7.16 6.80
N VAL A 204 2.87 8.38 6.67
CA VAL A 204 1.53 8.73 7.17
C VAL A 204 0.43 8.02 6.38
N ALA A 205 0.59 7.80 5.06
CA ALA A 205 -0.32 6.98 4.28
C ALA A 205 -0.37 5.52 4.79
N TRP A 206 0.78 4.92 5.12
CA TRP A 206 0.84 3.60 5.75
C TRP A 206 0.09 3.58 7.10
N ILE A 207 0.40 4.53 7.98
CA ILE A 207 -0.26 4.63 9.28
C ILE A 207 -1.77 4.79 9.10
N SER A 208 -2.22 5.67 8.20
CA SER A 208 -3.64 5.98 8.00
C SER A 208 -4.46 4.76 7.62
N HIS A 209 -3.97 3.96 6.68
CA HIS A 209 -4.72 2.85 6.12
C HIS A 209 -4.46 1.49 6.78
N CYS A 210 -3.35 1.30 7.50
CA CYS A 210 -3.05 0.02 8.16
C CYS A 210 -2.58 0.11 9.61
N ARG A 211 -2.89 1.19 10.33
CA ARG A 211 -2.56 1.38 11.77
C ARG A 211 -2.82 0.16 12.65
N HIS A 212 -3.98 -0.49 12.52
CA HIS A 212 -4.34 -1.64 13.35
C HIS A 212 -3.41 -2.82 13.13
N LYS A 213 -3.05 -3.07 11.87
CA LYS A 213 -2.13 -4.14 11.49
C LYS A 213 -0.72 -3.84 11.98
N LEU A 214 -0.26 -2.60 11.84
CA LEU A 214 1.05 -2.16 12.34
C LEU A 214 1.16 -2.22 13.87
N LEU A 215 0.12 -1.80 14.59
CA LEU A 215 0.05 -1.94 16.05
C LEU A 215 0.04 -3.42 16.44
N THR A 216 -0.75 -4.24 15.76
CA THR A 216 -0.78 -5.70 16.01
C THR A 216 0.60 -6.33 15.82
N PHE A 217 1.32 -5.98 14.75
CA PHE A 217 2.70 -6.44 14.56
C PHE A 217 3.64 -6.01 15.69
N SER A 218 3.48 -4.78 16.17
CA SER A 218 4.29 -4.21 17.25
C SER A 218 4.00 -4.87 18.59
N ALA A 219 2.72 -5.14 18.89
CA ALA A 219 2.27 -5.80 20.11
C ALA A 219 2.64 -7.29 20.15
N THR A 220 2.61 -7.96 19.00
CA THR A 220 2.92 -9.39 18.87
C THR A 220 4.39 -9.68 18.57
N LYS A 221 5.25 -8.63 18.50
CA LYS A 221 6.69 -8.72 18.19
C LYS A 221 6.97 -9.48 16.90
N ARG A 222 6.21 -9.16 15.85
CA ARG A 222 6.30 -9.91 14.60
C ARG A 222 7.61 -9.63 13.88
N LEU A 223 8.35 -10.70 13.62
CA LEU A 223 9.51 -10.68 12.72
C LEU A 223 9.01 -10.79 11.28
N CYS A 224 9.62 -10.02 10.38
CA CYS A 224 9.45 -10.25 8.96
C CYS A 224 10.34 -11.43 8.57
N GLU A 225 9.78 -12.48 7.97
CA GLU A 225 10.50 -13.76 7.77
C GLU A 225 11.60 -13.71 6.68
N GLU A 226 11.77 -12.58 6.00
CA GLU A 226 12.81 -12.42 4.97
C GLU A 226 14.21 -12.22 5.57
N GLN A 227 14.91 -13.34 5.78
CA GLN A 227 16.31 -13.37 6.24
C GLN A 227 17.26 -12.56 5.34
N SER A 228 16.93 -12.42 4.04
CA SER A 228 17.70 -11.63 3.07
C SER A 228 17.68 -10.11 3.33
N LYS A 229 16.78 -9.63 4.20
CA LYS A 229 16.60 -8.21 4.51
C LYS A 229 16.78 -7.90 6.01
N ALA A 230 17.60 -8.67 6.73
CA ALA A 230 17.85 -8.48 8.16
C ALA A 230 18.25 -7.03 8.55
N GLN A 231 18.96 -6.33 7.65
CA GLN A 231 19.33 -4.92 7.85
C GLN A 231 18.13 -3.96 7.87
N LEU A 232 17.07 -4.25 7.10
CA LEU A 232 15.87 -3.40 7.05
C LEU A 232 15.04 -3.54 8.33
N GLN A 233 15.18 -4.67 9.03
CA GLN A 233 14.48 -4.93 10.28
C GLN A 233 15.18 -4.28 11.48
N THR A 234 16.48 -4.01 11.36
CA THR A 234 17.27 -3.44 12.46
C THR A 234 16.90 -1.97 12.68
N PRO A 235 16.64 -1.51 13.92
CA PRO A 235 16.37 -0.11 14.21
C PRO A 235 17.48 0.82 13.69
N ALA A 236 17.12 2.00 13.20
CA ALA A 236 18.08 2.98 12.70
C ALA A 236 18.68 3.84 13.83
N LEU A 237 19.45 4.88 13.47
CA LEU A 237 20.34 5.58 14.39
C LEU A 237 19.60 6.22 15.59
N LEU A 238 18.49 6.91 15.35
CA LEU A 238 17.76 7.60 16.42
C LEU A 238 17.11 6.61 17.39
N ALA A 239 16.44 5.58 16.89
CA ALA A 239 15.84 4.54 17.74
C ALA A 239 16.89 3.83 18.61
N ARG A 240 18.06 3.50 18.04
CA ARG A 240 19.18 2.91 18.79
C ARG A 240 19.76 3.84 19.85
N LYS A 241 19.87 5.13 19.56
CA LYS A 241 20.29 6.15 20.55
C LYS A 241 19.31 6.23 21.73
N SER A 242 18.04 5.93 21.50
CA SER A 242 17.00 5.82 22.52
C SER A 242 16.94 4.44 23.21
N GLY A 243 17.92 3.56 22.98
CA GLY A 243 18.02 2.25 23.63
C GLY A 243 17.28 1.10 22.93
N ILE A 244 16.63 1.36 21.79
CA ILE A 244 15.83 0.38 21.07
C ILE A 244 16.71 -0.45 20.15
N ASN A 245 16.85 -1.74 20.44
CA ASN A 245 17.72 -2.66 19.71
C ASN A 245 16.99 -3.85 19.10
N GLU A 246 15.73 -4.08 19.46
CA GLU A 246 14.95 -5.21 18.96
C GLU A 246 14.67 -5.05 17.44
N PRO A 247 14.99 -6.06 16.61
CA PRO A 247 14.67 -6.03 15.19
C PRO A 247 13.18 -6.25 14.93
N GLY A 248 12.70 -5.77 13.78
CA GLY A 248 11.32 -5.96 13.36
C GLY A 248 10.37 -4.96 14.01
N PHE A 249 9.09 -5.33 14.12
CA PHE A 249 8.09 -4.54 14.83
C PHE A 249 8.16 -4.81 16.33
N SER A 250 8.10 -3.75 17.13
CA SER A 250 8.01 -3.85 18.59
C SER A 250 7.23 -2.68 19.17
N MET A 251 6.67 -2.84 20.37
CA MET A 251 6.00 -1.73 21.06
C MET A 251 6.95 -0.58 21.37
N GLU A 252 8.23 -0.85 21.64
CA GLU A 252 9.22 0.20 21.85
C GLU A 252 9.38 1.08 20.60
N ARG A 253 9.46 0.46 19.41
CA ARG A 253 9.50 1.19 18.14
C ARG A 253 8.20 1.92 17.85
N TRP A 254 7.05 1.30 18.09
CA TRP A 254 5.75 1.96 17.93
C TRP A 254 5.63 3.24 18.75
N LEU A 255 6.01 3.18 20.04
CA LEU A 255 6.00 4.35 20.93
C LEU A 255 7.05 5.39 20.51
N PHE A 256 8.22 4.94 20.05
CA PHE A 256 9.25 5.83 19.50
C PHE A 256 8.76 6.58 18.26
N TRP A 257 8.16 5.89 17.28
CA TRP A 257 7.61 6.52 16.07
C TRP A 257 6.52 7.52 16.41
N ARG A 258 5.63 7.18 17.35
CA ARG A 258 4.59 8.08 17.81
C ARG A 258 5.19 9.34 18.45
N ARG A 259 6.18 9.21 19.34
CA ARG A 259 6.90 10.36 19.92
C ARG A 259 7.63 11.17 18.84
N ARG A 260 8.23 10.50 17.85
CA ARG A 260 8.90 11.19 16.74
C ARG A 260 7.94 12.04 15.92
N LEU A 261 6.75 11.54 15.63
CA LEU A 261 5.71 12.30 14.93
C LEU A 261 5.22 13.49 15.76
N GLN A 262 5.10 13.31 17.07
CA GLN A 262 4.82 14.41 17.99
C GLN A 262 5.91 15.51 17.93
N GLU A 263 7.19 15.14 17.98
CA GLU A 263 8.30 16.09 17.84
C GLU A 263 8.26 16.82 16.49
N LEU A 264 8.05 16.08 15.40
CA LEU A 264 7.99 16.63 14.03
C LEU A 264 6.78 17.54 13.82
N SER A 265 5.71 17.38 14.60
CA SER A 265 4.54 18.28 14.56
C SER A 265 4.84 19.70 15.02
N HIS A 266 6.00 19.92 15.65
CA HIS A 266 6.52 21.24 16.03
C HIS A 266 7.59 21.76 15.05
N SER A 267 7.77 21.12 13.90
CA SER A 267 8.68 21.59 12.85
C SER A 267 8.34 23.02 12.43
N SER A 268 9.37 23.81 12.10
CA SER A 268 9.18 25.12 11.49
C SER A 268 8.63 25.03 10.05
N ASP A 269 8.75 23.87 9.43
CA ASP A 269 8.14 23.56 8.14
C ASP A 269 6.69 23.12 8.35
N SER A 270 5.73 23.91 7.86
CA SER A 270 4.32 23.66 8.11
C SER A 270 3.81 22.38 7.45
N GLU A 271 4.34 22.00 6.29
CA GLU A 271 3.92 20.77 5.60
C GLU A 271 4.35 19.55 6.41
N VAL A 272 5.59 19.56 6.92
CA VAL A 272 6.09 18.52 7.82
C VAL A 272 5.30 18.50 9.13
N ALA A 273 5.03 19.67 9.71
CA ALA A 273 4.31 19.78 10.97
C ALA A 273 2.88 19.23 10.87
N GLU A 274 2.13 19.63 9.84
CA GLU A 274 0.77 19.16 9.60
C GLU A 274 0.71 17.65 9.35
N GLU A 275 1.59 17.14 8.49
CA GLU A 275 1.59 15.72 8.15
C GLU A 275 2.01 14.86 9.35
N ALA A 276 3.02 15.29 10.12
CA ALA A 276 3.42 14.62 11.34
C ALA A 276 2.32 14.63 12.41
N LYS A 277 1.60 15.75 12.55
CA LYS A 277 0.45 15.86 13.46
C LYS A 277 -0.63 14.85 13.09
N LYS A 278 -0.98 14.71 11.80
CA LYS A 278 -1.94 13.69 11.33
C LYS A 278 -1.49 12.29 11.73
N GLY A 279 -0.23 11.94 11.43
CA GLY A 279 0.32 10.63 11.78
C GLY A 279 0.27 10.35 13.29
N PHE A 280 0.63 11.33 14.11
CA PHE A 280 0.56 11.24 15.58
C PHE A 280 -0.86 10.98 16.08
N ILE A 281 -1.84 11.79 15.64
CA ILE A 281 -3.24 11.69 16.07
C ILE A 281 -3.83 10.32 15.70
N ILE A 282 -3.48 9.78 14.54
CA ILE A 282 -3.91 8.45 14.12
C ILE A 282 -3.31 7.38 15.06
N MET A 283 -2.00 7.45 15.32
CA MET A 283 -1.30 6.46 16.15
C MET A 283 -1.76 6.47 17.61
N ILE A 284 -1.99 7.65 18.23
CA ILE A 284 -2.38 7.77 19.64
C ILE A 284 -3.83 7.31 19.92
N ASN A 285 -4.64 7.13 18.87
CA ASN A 285 -6.01 6.62 19.00
C ASN A 285 -6.15 5.14 18.61
N THR A 286 -5.09 4.51 18.09
CA THR A 286 -5.19 3.17 17.47
C THR A 286 -5.47 2.06 18.47
N GLY A 287 -4.82 2.05 19.64
CA GLY A 287 -4.98 0.97 20.62
C GLY A 287 -6.40 0.87 21.15
N ARG A 288 -7.01 2.01 21.45
CA ARG A 288 -8.42 2.11 21.89
C ARG A 288 -9.40 1.47 20.93
N GLU A 289 -9.22 1.66 19.62
CA GLU A 289 -10.08 1.04 18.59
C GLU A 289 -10.03 -0.50 18.64
N LEU A 290 -8.91 -1.08 19.13
CA LEU A 290 -8.72 -2.52 19.29
C LEU A 290 -8.96 -3.02 20.73
N SER A 291 -9.39 -2.17 21.64
CA SER A 291 -9.40 -2.47 23.09
C SER A 291 -8.02 -2.92 23.62
N PHE A 292 -6.95 -2.42 23.02
CA PHE A 292 -5.57 -2.64 23.45
C PHE A 292 -5.08 -1.43 24.24
N ASP A 293 -4.54 -1.67 25.44
CA ASP A 293 -4.01 -0.61 26.30
C ASP A 293 -2.60 -0.20 25.86
N ALA A 294 -2.52 0.63 24.83
CA ALA A 294 -1.27 1.26 24.43
C ALA A 294 -0.94 2.43 25.38
N PRO A 295 0.29 2.51 25.91
CA PRO A 295 0.68 3.56 26.84
C PRO A 295 0.36 4.96 26.33
N GLY A 296 -0.15 5.85 27.20
CA GLY A 296 -0.42 7.26 26.90
C GLY A 296 -1.77 7.57 26.22
N GLU A 297 -2.47 6.57 25.66
CA GLU A 297 -3.72 6.82 24.92
C GLU A 297 -4.88 7.28 25.82
N VAL A 298 -5.03 6.67 27.01
CA VAL A 298 -6.07 7.05 27.98
C VAL A 298 -5.91 8.52 28.40
N ARG A 299 -4.69 8.90 28.79
CA ARG A 299 -4.34 10.25 29.22
C ARG A 299 -4.58 11.27 28.09
N PHE A 300 -4.24 10.91 26.85
CA PHE A 300 -4.51 11.75 25.69
C PHE A 300 -6.02 11.94 25.50
N SER A 301 -6.81 10.87 25.57
CA SER A 301 -8.26 10.93 25.42
C SER A 301 -8.93 11.86 26.42
N GLU A 302 -8.58 11.73 27.70
CA GLU A 302 -9.18 12.54 28.77
C GLU A 302 -8.94 14.03 28.52
N ARG A 303 -7.75 14.38 28.04
CA ARG A 303 -7.38 15.75 27.71
C ARG A 303 -8.06 16.25 26.43
N LEU A 304 -8.13 15.43 25.39
CA LEU A 304 -8.88 15.76 24.17
C LEU A 304 -10.35 16.02 24.49
N GLN A 305 -10.97 15.18 25.32
CA GLN A 305 -12.34 15.39 25.78
C GLN A 305 -12.49 16.69 26.59
N ALA A 306 -11.55 16.99 27.48
CA ALA A 306 -11.57 18.24 28.24
C ALA A 306 -11.45 19.47 27.31
N ALA A 307 -10.54 19.43 26.32
CA ALA A 307 -10.35 20.50 25.35
C ALA A 307 -11.58 20.68 24.44
N MET A 308 -12.17 19.58 23.94
CA MET A 308 -13.44 19.57 23.21
C MET A 308 -14.54 20.26 24.01
N PHE A 309 -14.66 19.93 25.29
CA PHE A 309 -15.68 20.50 26.15
C PHE A 309 -15.52 22.01 26.36
N GLU A 310 -14.30 22.49 26.55
CA GLU A 310 -14.02 23.92 26.66
C GLU A 310 -14.27 24.66 25.33
N GLU A 311 -13.93 24.06 24.19
CA GLU A 311 -14.17 24.66 22.88
C GLU A 311 -15.67 24.72 22.53
N LEU A 312 -16.44 23.70 22.92
CA LEU A 312 -17.90 23.71 22.82
C LEU A 312 -18.52 24.85 23.64
N LYS A 313 -18.07 25.04 24.88
CA LYS A 313 -18.51 26.17 25.72
C LYS A 313 -18.16 27.51 25.09
N ARG A 314 -16.95 27.63 24.54
CA ARG A 314 -16.44 28.88 23.95
C ARG A 314 -17.21 29.27 22.69
N THR A 315 -17.48 28.30 21.82
CA THR A 315 -18.10 28.54 20.50
C THR A 315 -19.62 28.49 20.54
N GLY A 316 -20.22 27.85 21.56
CA GLY A 316 -21.65 27.62 21.66
C GLY A 316 -22.18 26.66 20.58
N LYS A 317 -21.30 25.91 19.91
CA LYS A 317 -21.68 24.90 18.92
C LYS A 317 -22.17 23.62 19.62
N ASP A 318 -23.03 22.87 18.94
CA ASP A 318 -23.51 21.57 19.43
C ASP A 318 -22.47 20.45 19.23
N SER A 319 -21.49 20.65 18.34
CA SER A 319 -20.39 19.72 18.09
C SER A 319 -19.12 20.47 17.64
N VAL A 320 -17.96 19.87 17.91
CA VAL A 320 -16.63 20.32 17.46
C VAL A 320 -15.88 19.07 17.00
N ASP A 321 -15.24 19.14 15.84
CA ASP A 321 -14.42 18.05 15.32
C ASP A 321 -13.11 17.94 16.14
N SER A 322 -12.63 16.72 16.39
CA SER A 322 -11.34 16.52 17.06
C SER A 322 -10.19 17.13 16.29
N ASP A 323 -10.29 17.19 14.96
CA ASP A 323 -9.25 17.72 14.08
C ASP A 323 -9.14 19.25 14.14
N ASP A 324 -10.23 19.93 14.54
CA ASP A 324 -10.31 21.38 14.68
C ASP A 324 -9.73 21.89 16.01
N ILE A 325 -9.43 20.99 16.95
CA ILE A 325 -9.02 21.36 18.29
C ILE A 325 -7.50 21.41 18.36
N ASN A 326 -6.98 22.60 18.65
CA ASN A 326 -5.57 22.78 18.87
C ASN A 326 -5.17 22.24 20.25
N ILE A 327 -4.90 20.94 20.30
CA ILE A 327 -4.33 20.28 21.47
C ILE A 327 -2.81 20.32 21.32
N ASP A 328 -2.15 20.92 22.30
CA ASP A 328 -0.71 20.81 22.47
C ASP A 328 -0.36 19.31 22.63
N VAL A 329 0.59 18.79 21.87
CA VAL A 329 0.86 17.35 21.86
C VAL A 329 2.01 16.96 22.80
N ASP A 330 2.66 17.92 23.48
CA ASP A 330 3.94 17.79 24.22
C ASP A 330 3.92 17.00 25.54
N TRP A 331 3.04 16.02 25.71
CA TRP A 331 2.87 15.34 27.00
C TRP A 331 2.71 13.82 26.96
N VAL A 332 3.00 13.19 25.82
CA VAL A 332 2.93 11.72 25.69
C VAL A 332 4.26 11.07 26.11
N ASP A 333 4.58 11.22 27.38
CA ASP A 333 5.48 10.31 28.11
C ASP A 333 4.68 9.50 29.14
#